data_AF-A0AAV4TCD3-F1
#
_entry.id   AF-A0AAV4TCD3-F1
#
_cell.length_a   1.000
_cell.length_b   1.000
_cell.length_c   1.000
_cell.angle_alpha   90.00
_cell.angle_beta   90.00
_cell.angle_gamma   90.00
#
_symmetry.space_group_name_H-M   'P 1'
#
loop_
_entity.id
_entity.type
_entity.pdbx_description
1 polymer ?
#
loop_
_entity_poly.entity_id
_entity_poly.type
_entity_poly.pdbx_seq_one_letter_code
_entity_poly.pdbx_strand_id
1 'polypeptide(L)'
;MNKFYFNVLQRSRSFIERISYRTYGISAEDLEKIKKFKEEKEKISNDPNRSAKILKDEFSRYKKGVFRPPEPKVPKYSEYVVIGGGIMGSSIAYAMKNRAPDSFEVMVIERDPKYTRSSSALSVGGIRQQFSLEENVKLSLYSADFLRNVKQHLSVLDDDPPDIQFQPQGYLFLASEAGVDQMIKSHKIQRELDAKIELLKPVHLNQKFPWLNVDGIELGSYEVSTSSGNIVKSEKPQPLAVIVSKHLLSE
;
A
#
# COMPACT_ATOMS: atom_id res chain seq x y z
N MET A 1 5.05 -4.39 40.45
CA MET A 1 4.11 -3.63 39.57
C MET A 1 4.41 -2.15 39.75
N ASN A 2 4.26 -1.30 38.71
CA ASN A 2 4.67 0.13 38.64
C ASN A 2 6.12 0.46 38.23
N LYS A 3 6.57 -0.07 37.08
CA LYS A 3 7.56 0.61 36.21
C LYS A 3 7.39 0.31 34.72
N PHE A 4 6.52 -0.65 34.36
CA PHE A 4 6.23 -1.02 32.97
C PHE A 4 5.05 -0.22 32.35
N TYR A 5 4.09 0.24 33.16
CA TYR A 5 2.92 0.98 32.68
C TYR A 5 3.21 2.44 32.30
N PHE A 6 4.31 3.03 32.79
CA PHE A 6 4.63 4.43 32.51
C PHE A 6 5.35 4.65 31.17
N ASN A 7 6.03 3.63 30.63
CA ASN A 7 6.73 3.72 29.34
C ASN A 7 5.81 3.53 28.11
N VAL A 8 4.62 2.95 28.29
CA VAL A 8 3.65 2.74 27.20
C VAL A 8 2.82 4.01 26.96
N LEU A 9 2.52 4.77 28.02
CA LEU A 9 1.72 6.00 27.93
C LEU A 9 2.49 7.24 27.45
N GLN A 10 3.83 7.28 27.60
CA GLN A 10 4.63 8.34 26.97
C GLN A 10 4.92 8.09 25.49
N ARG A 11 4.93 6.82 25.05
CA ARG A 11 5.04 6.47 23.62
C ARG A 11 3.74 6.72 22.84
N SER A 12 2.58 6.70 23.49
CA SER A 12 1.29 6.89 22.80
C SER A 12 0.96 8.35 22.52
N ARG A 13 1.39 9.31 23.36
CA ARG A 13 1.10 10.73 23.14
C ARG A 13 1.95 11.37 22.03
N SER A 14 3.22 10.99 21.88
CA SER A 14 4.06 11.57 20.82
C SER A 14 3.84 10.95 19.45
N PHE A 15 3.23 9.76 19.37
CA PHE A 15 3.03 9.04 18.11
C PHE A 15 1.76 9.51 17.37
N ILE A 16 0.68 9.79 18.12
CA ILE A 16 -0.59 10.31 17.57
C ILE A 16 -0.41 11.73 17.01
N GLU A 17 0.48 12.56 17.58
CA GLU A 17 0.85 13.86 17.00
C GLU A 17 1.86 13.75 15.83
N ARG A 18 2.66 12.66 15.75
CA ARG A 18 3.74 12.51 14.76
C ARG A 18 3.37 11.75 13.49
N ILE A 19 2.23 11.07 13.45
CA ILE A 19 1.74 10.37 12.25
C ILE A 19 0.41 10.99 11.80
N SER A 20 0.44 12.29 11.49
CA SER A 20 -0.54 12.86 10.57
C SER A 20 0.00 12.71 9.14
N TYR A 21 -0.21 11.54 8.52
CA TYR A 21 -0.13 11.43 7.07
C TYR A 21 -1.27 12.26 6.47
N ARG A 22 -1.01 13.55 6.22
CA ARG A 22 -1.95 14.41 5.48
C ARG A 22 -1.62 14.34 3.99
N THR A 23 -2.19 13.35 3.33
CA THR A 23 -2.39 13.43 1.88
C THR A 23 -3.50 14.45 1.63
N TYR A 24 -3.16 15.57 1.01
CA TYR A 24 -4.01 16.78 0.96
C TYR A 24 -5.09 16.76 -0.10
N GLY A 25 -6.14 15.95 0.04
CA GLY A 25 -7.31 16.02 -0.83
C GLY A 25 -8.55 16.15 0.03
N ILE A 26 -9.40 17.15 -0.21
CA ILE A 26 -10.75 17.16 0.35
C ILE A 26 -11.39 15.84 -0.13
N SER A 27 -11.53 14.88 0.79
CA SER A 27 -12.07 13.56 0.48
C SER A 27 -13.60 13.61 0.54
N ALA A 28 -14.27 12.65 -0.10
CA ALA A 28 -15.73 12.55 -0.01
C ALA A 28 -16.20 12.29 1.44
N GLU A 29 -15.34 11.74 2.30
CA GLU A 29 -15.62 11.51 3.72
C GLU A 29 -15.64 12.82 4.51
N ASP A 30 -14.88 13.84 4.10
CA ASP A 30 -14.98 15.18 4.69
C ASP A 30 -16.33 15.82 4.37
N LEU A 31 -16.89 15.56 3.17
CA LEU A 31 -18.24 16.01 2.82
C LEU A 31 -19.33 15.26 3.60
N GLU A 32 -19.12 13.98 3.90
CA GLU A 32 -19.99 13.20 4.77
C GLU A 32 -19.91 13.65 6.22
N LYS A 33 -18.72 13.94 6.75
CA LYS A 33 -18.55 14.55 8.08
C LYS A 33 -19.22 15.92 8.16
N ILE A 34 -19.16 16.72 7.09
CA ILE A 34 -19.88 18.00 6.98
C ILE A 34 -21.41 17.79 6.92
N LYS A 35 -21.90 16.72 6.29
CA LYS A 35 -23.33 16.35 6.31
C LYS A 35 -23.77 15.86 7.68
N LYS A 36 -23.02 14.96 8.32
CA LYS A 36 -23.25 14.49 9.69
C LYS A 36 -23.28 15.64 10.68
N PHE A 37 -22.36 16.61 10.53
CA PHE A 37 -22.33 17.83 11.34
C PHE A 37 -23.55 18.73 11.11
N LYS A 38 -24.14 18.74 9.89
CA LYS A 38 -25.41 19.42 9.61
C LYS A 38 -26.63 18.68 10.18
N GLU A 39 -26.62 17.36 10.21
CA GLU A 39 -27.69 16.54 10.81
C GLU A 39 -27.64 16.58 12.35
N GLU A 40 -26.45 16.62 12.95
CA GLU A 40 -26.26 16.85 14.39
C GLU A 40 -26.64 18.28 14.81
N LYS A 41 -26.47 19.27 13.92
CA LYS A 41 -26.93 20.66 14.10
C LYS A 41 -28.45 20.78 14.24
N GLU A 42 -29.24 19.87 13.66
CA GLU A 42 -30.70 19.85 13.86
C GLU A 42 -31.10 19.32 15.25
N LYS A 43 -30.24 18.50 15.89
CA LYS A 43 -30.49 17.93 17.22
C LYS A 43 -30.06 18.85 18.37
N ILE A 44 -29.10 19.75 18.13
CA ILE A 44 -28.59 20.69 19.15
C ILE A 44 -29.35 22.02 19.05
N SER A 45 -30.66 21.99 19.27
CA SER A 45 -31.50 23.19 19.37
C SER A 45 -32.17 23.24 20.74
N ASN A 46 -31.56 23.97 21.69
CA ASN A 46 -32.24 24.39 22.93
C ASN A 46 -32.13 25.90 23.22
N ASP A 47 -31.66 26.71 22.25
CA ASP A 47 -31.91 28.16 22.24
C ASP A 47 -31.73 28.70 20.80
N PRO A 48 -32.83 28.88 20.05
CA PRO A 48 -32.79 29.29 18.65
C PRO A 48 -32.13 30.67 18.44
N ASN A 49 -32.23 31.57 19.43
CA ASN A 49 -31.82 32.97 19.27
C ASN A 49 -30.32 33.17 19.57
N ARG A 50 -29.75 32.42 20.50
CA ARG A 50 -28.31 32.48 20.81
C ARG A 50 -27.47 31.79 19.74
N SER A 51 -27.92 30.63 19.26
CA SER A 51 -27.23 29.85 18.22
C SER A 51 -27.29 30.52 16.85
N ALA A 52 -28.43 31.12 16.49
CA ALA A 52 -28.55 31.87 15.23
C ALA A 52 -27.68 33.14 15.21
N LYS A 53 -27.49 33.80 16.38
CA LYS A 53 -26.64 34.98 16.51
C LYS A 53 -25.16 34.63 16.37
N ILE A 54 -24.70 33.56 17.02
CA ILE A 54 -23.33 33.05 16.90
C ILE A 54 -23.04 32.62 15.45
N LEU A 55 -23.96 31.87 14.84
CA LEU A 55 -23.82 31.44 13.44
C LEU A 55 -23.83 32.61 12.47
N LYS A 56 -24.69 33.63 12.66
CA LYS A 56 -24.67 34.86 11.83
C LYS A 56 -23.37 35.63 11.99
N ASP A 57 -22.82 35.71 13.19
CA ASP A 57 -21.55 36.38 13.44
C ASP A 57 -20.38 35.62 12.80
N GLU A 58 -20.35 34.30 12.91
CA GLU A 58 -19.33 33.46 12.25
C GLU A 58 -19.45 33.51 10.72
N PHE A 59 -20.67 33.45 10.16
CA PHE A 59 -20.90 33.57 8.72
C PHE A 59 -20.58 34.97 8.19
N SER A 60 -20.85 36.01 8.98
CA SER A 60 -20.49 37.40 8.68
C SER A 60 -18.97 37.56 8.69
N ARG A 61 -18.26 36.94 9.64
CA ARG A 61 -16.79 36.89 9.69
C ARG A 61 -16.20 36.09 8.52
N TYR A 62 -16.86 35.01 8.07
CA TYR A 62 -16.50 34.26 6.86
C TYR A 62 -16.68 35.11 5.59
N LYS A 63 -17.85 35.75 5.41
CA LYS A 63 -18.12 36.65 4.27
C LYS A 63 -17.20 37.87 4.23
N LYS A 64 -16.76 38.38 5.39
CA LYS A 64 -15.82 39.49 5.51
C LYS A 64 -14.34 39.06 5.41
N GLY A 65 -14.05 37.77 5.19
CA GLY A 65 -12.67 37.26 5.09
C GLY A 65 -11.88 37.25 6.40
N VAL A 66 -12.54 37.43 7.54
CA VAL A 66 -11.95 37.49 8.89
C VAL A 66 -11.84 36.08 9.49
N PHE A 67 -12.74 35.16 9.13
CA PHE A 67 -12.59 33.74 9.43
C PHE A 67 -11.86 33.07 8.28
N ARG A 68 -10.54 32.91 8.43
CA ARG A 68 -9.77 31.97 7.62
C ARG A 68 -9.90 30.60 8.31
N PRO A 69 -10.31 29.52 7.62
CA PRO A 69 -10.08 28.19 8.17
C PRO A 69 -8.60 28.11 8.57
N PRO A 70 -8.24 27.47 9.70
CA PRO A 70 -6.85 27.42 10.12
C PRO A 70 -6.04 26.96 8.91
N GLU A 71 -5.17 27.85 8.41
CA GLU A 71 -4.34 27.52 7.26
C GLU A 71 -3.68 26.18 7.59
N PRO A 72 -3.73 25.18 6.69
CA PRO A 72 -3.01 23.95 6.94
C PRO A 72 -1.59 24.36 7.31
N LYS A 73 -1.16 24.01 8.52
CA LYS A 73 0.19 24.30 9.00
C LYS A 73 1.14 23.40 8.21
N VAL A 74 1.36 23.75 6.95
CA VAL A 74 2.44 23.22 6.14
C VAL A 74 3.70 23.76 6.80
N PRO A 75 4.60 22.89 7.29
CA PRO A 75 5.88 23.33 7.82
C PRO A 75 6.54 24.27 6.80
N LYS A 76 6.97 25.46 7.23
CA LYS A 76 7.73 26.37 6.36
C LYS A 76 9.09 25.79 5.99
N TYR A 77 9.59 24.87 6.81
CA TYR A 77 10.86 24.19 6.70
C TYR A 77 10.64 22.71 7.00
N SER A 78 11.36 21.85 6.29
CA SER A 78 11.45 20.41 6.55
C SER A 78 12.88 20.00 6.26
N GLU A 79 13.45 19.11 7.06
CA GLU A 79 14.82 18.61 6.85
C GLU A 79 14.90 17.79 5.57
N TYR A 80 13.88 16.97 5.32
CA TYR A 80 13.75 16.19 4.09
C TYR A 80 12.42 16.46 3.40
N VAL A 81 12.46 16.56 2.07
CA VAL A 81 11.28 16.72 1.23
C VAL A 81 11.28 15.64 0.16
N VAL A 82 10.20 14.87 0.08
CA VAL A 82 9.95 13.86 -0.94
C VAL A 82 8.91 14.43 -1.92
N ILE A 83 9.27 14.49 -3.21
CA ILE A 83 8.39 15.00 -4.26
C ILE A 83 7.76 13.80 -4.99
N GLY A 84 6.44 13.70 -4.91
CA GLY A 84 5.63 12.56 -5.35
C GLY A 84 5.24 11.66 -4.18
N GLY A 85 3.94 11.51 -3.93
CA GLY A 85 3.38 10.66 -2.87
C GLY A 85 2.87 9.31 -3.35
N GLY A 86 3.18 8.91 -4.60
CA GLY A 86 2.94 7.56 -5.10
C GLY A 86 3.72 6.49 -4.32
N ILE A 87 3.65 5.23 -4.76
CA ILE A 87 4.20 4.10 -3.99
C ILE A 87 5.68 4.27 -3.63
N MET A 88 6.49 4.82 -4.56
CA MET A 88 7.91 5.03 -4.33
C MET A 88 8.18 6.10 -3.28
N GLY A 89 7.59 7.29 -3.41
CA GLY A 89 7.82 8.38 -2.47
C GLY A 89 7.27 8.07 -1.07
N SER A 90 6.09 7.45 -1.00
CA SER A 90 5.52 6.98 0.26
C SER A 90 6.38 5.89 0.92
N SER A 91 6.91 4.94 0.13
CA SER A 91 7.83 3.90 0.62
C SER A 91 9.14 4.48 1.17
N ILE A 92 9.71 5.47 0.49
CA ILE A 92 10.92 6.18 0.96
C ILE A 92 10.65 6.87 2.30
N ALA A 93 9.56 7.65 2.39
CA ALA A 93 9.20 8.34 3.62
C ALA A 93 8.95 7.35 4.78
N TYR A 94 8.23 6.26 4.52
CA TYR A 94 8.02 5.19 5.47
C TYR A 94 9.34 4.55 5.93
N ALA A 95 10.22 4.15 5.01
CA ALA A 95 11.47 3.48 5.35
C ALA A 95 12.40 4.39 6.18
N MET A 96 12.45 5.68 5.85
CA MET A 96 13.18 6.69 6.61
C MET A 96 12.63 6.80 8.04
N LYS A 97 11.31 6.96 8.21
CA LYS A 97 10.68 7.08 9.52
C LYS A 97 10.73 5.79 10.33
N ASN A 98 10.62 4.62 9.70
CA ASN A 98 10.75 3.33 10.38
C ASN A 98 12.16 3.11 10.95
N ARG A 99 13.20 3.57 10.23
CA ARG A 99 14.60 3.46 10.69
C ARG A 99 14.94 4.48 11.77
N ALA A 100 14.39 5.68 11.70
CA ALA A 100 14.68 6.79 12.61
C ALA A 100 13.40 7.59 12.97
N PRO A 101 12.55 7.04 13.86
CA PRO A 101 11.21 7.59 14.11
C PRO A 101 11.19 9.02 14.63
N ASP A 102 12.22 9.44 15.35
CA ASP A 102 12.22 10.72 16.08
C ASP A 102 13.39 11.64 15.70
N SER A 103 14.19 11.28 14.70
CA SER A 103 15.44 11.97 14.38
C SER A 103 15.28 13.15 13.43
N PHE A 104 14.26 13.14 12.58
CA PHE A 104 14.03 14.18 11.58
C PHE A 104 12.57 14.28 11.12
N GLU A 105 12.24 15.42 10.52
CA GLU A 105 10.97 15.65 9.81
C GLU A 105 11.09 15.27 8.32
N VAL A 106 10.05 14.62 7.79
CA VAL A 106 9.93 14.30 6.36
C VAL A 106 8.61 14.86 5.86
N MET A 107 8.67 15.70 4.83
CA MET A 107 7.49 16.21 4.12
C MET A 107 7.33 15.48 2.80
N VAL A 108 6.16 14.90 2.54
CA VAL A 108 5.81 14.33 1.23
C VAL A 108 4.88 15.29 0.51
N ILE A 109 5.23 15.66 -0.72
CA ILE A 109 4.46 16.56 -1.56
C ILE A 109 3.92 15.77 -2.75
N GLU A 110 2.61 15.54 -2.78
CA GLU A 110 1.90 14.97 -3.93
C GLU A 110 1.09 16.07 -4.63
N ARG A 111 1.19 16.12 -5.96
CA ARG A 111 0.44 17.08 -6.78
C ARG A 111 -1.03 16.71 -6.88
N ASP A 112 -1.33 15.42 -7.01
CA ASP A 112 -2.68 14.88 -7.06
C ASP A 112 -3.00 14.08 -5.79
N PRO A 113 -3.62 14.72 -4.80
CA PRO A 113 -3.86 14.11 -3.51
C PRO A 113 -4.96 13.03 -3.52
N LYS A 114 -5.74 12.97 -4.59
CA LYS A 114 -6.73 11.90 -4.80
C LYS A 114 -6.11 10.72 -5.55
N TYR A 115 -4.84 10.82 -5.94
CA TYR A 115 -4.11 9.84 -6.74
C TYR A 115 -4.79 9.45 -8.05
N THR A 116 -5.71 10.27 -8.57
CA THR A 116 -6.47 10.02 -9.80
C THR A 116 -5.60 9.85 -11.03
N ARG A 117 -4.39 10.42 -11.02
CA ARG A 117 -3.39 10.34 -12.09
C ARG A 117 -2.16 9.53 -11.70
N SER A 118 -2.18 8.87 -10.54
CA SER A 118 -1.07 8.08 -10.04
C SER A 118 -0.98 6.77 -10.82
N SER A 119 0.20 6.46 -11.37
CA SER A 119 0.45 5.14 -11.98
C SER A 119 0.26 4.01 -10.98
N SER A 120 0.53 4.23 -9.69
CA SER A 120 0.31 3.24 -8.64
C SER A 120 -1.17 2.93 -8.44
N ALA A 121 -2.04 3.94 -8.49
CA ALA A 121 -3.48 3.76 -8.29
C ALA A 121 -4.20 3.23 -9.54
N LEU A 122 -3.66 3.54 -10.74
CA LEU A 122 -4.21 3.10 -12.02
C LEU A 122 -3.65 1.74 -12.49
N SER A 123 -2.65 1.20 -11.79
CA SER A 123 -2.06 -0.09 -12.14
C SER A 123 -3.05 -1.23 -11.86
N VAL A 124 -3.03 -2.25 -12.73
CA VAL A 124 -3.71 -3.54 -12.48
C VAL A 124 -3.07 -4.33 -11.32
N GLY A 125 -1.98 -3.80 -10.75
CA GLY A 125 -1.27 -4.40 -9.65
C GLY A 125 -0.42 -5.59 -10.08
N GLY A 126 0.23 -6.22 -9.09
CA GLY A 126 1.05 -7.40 -9.30
C GLY A 126 2.42 -7.30 -8.65
N ILE A 127 2.86 -8.41 -8.07
CA ILE A 127 4.20 -8.56 -7.51
C ILE A 127 4.77 -9.90 -7.94
N ARG A 128 5.91 -9.86 -8.64
CA ARG A 128 6.63 -11.05 -9.10
C ARG A 128 7.98 -11.12 -8.40
N GLN A 129 8.46 -12.33 -8.14
CA GLN A 129 9.83 -12.54 -7.64
C GLN A 129 10.79 -13.04 -8.73
N GLN A 130 10.27 -13.36 -9.92
CA GLN A 130 11.01 -13.96 -11.04
C GLN A 130 11.74 -12.89 -11.86
N PHE A 131 13.02 -12.67 -11.54
CA PHE A 131 13.93 -11.78 -12.28
C PHE A 131 15.27 -12.49 -12.60
N SER A 132 16.02 -11.91 -13.54
CA SER A 132 17.37 -12.36 -13.97
C SER A 132 18.48 -11.78 -13.09
N LEU A 133 18.28 -10.57 -12.54
CA LEU A 133 19.24 -9.88 -11.67
C LEU A 133 18.98 -10.16 -10.19
N GLU A 134 20.07 -10.37 -9.44
CA GLU A 134 20.06 -10.71 -8.02
C GLU A 134 19.35 -9.62 -7.19
N GLU A 135 19.63 -8.35 -7.49
CA GLU A 135 19.08 -7.19 -6.80
C GLU A 135 17.56 -7.11 -6.97
N ASN A 136 17.06 -7.41 -8.16
CA ASN A 136 15.63 -7.38 -8.45
C ASN A 136 14.90 -8.51 -7.71
N VAL A 137 15.50 -9.70 -7.63
CA VAL A 137 14.94 -10.80 -6.84
C VAL A 137 14.90 -10.42 -5.35
N LYS A 138 15.99 -9.86 -4.79
CA LYS A 138 16.04 -9.40 -3.39
C LYS A 138 15.00 -8.33 -3.07
N LEU A 139 14.89 -7.31 -3.92
CA LEU A 139 13.90 -6.24 -3.77
C LEU A 139 12.48 -6.79 -3.81
N SER A 140 12.22 -7.77 -4.67
CA SER A 140 10.91 -8.38 -4.83
C SER A 140 10.54 -9.30 -3.68
N LEU A 141 11.50 -10.07 -3.16
CA LEU A 141 11.34 -10.88 -1.95
C LEU A 141 10.97 -10.01 -0.75
N TYR A 142 11.71 -8.92 -0.53
CA TYR A 142 11.41 -7.96 0.51
C TYR A 142 10.02 -7.35 0.33
N SER A 143 9.67 -6.93 -0.88
CA SER A 143 8.38 -6.33 -1.17
C SER A 143 7.23 -7.32 -0.93
N ALA A 144 7.41 -8.60 -1.29
CA ALA A 144 6.41 -9.64 -1.07
C ALA A 144 6.21 -9.92 0.43
N ASP A 145 7.29 -9.96 1.21
CA ASP A 145 7.21 -10.10 2.66
C ASP A 145 6.52 -8.88 3.32
N PHE A 146 6.90 -7.67 2.90
CA PHE A 146 6.26 -6.44 3.37
C PHE A 146 4.75 -6.43 3.14
N LEU A 147 4.28 -6.84 1.94
CA LEU A 147 2.86 -6.90 1.62
C LEU A 147 2.13 -8.00 2.40
N ARG A 148 2.76 -9.16 2.64
CA ARG A 148 2.19 -10.21 3.52
C ARG A 148 2.01 -9.72 4.95
N ASN A 149 2.92 -8.88 5.42
CA ASN A 149 2.93 -8.33 6.78
C ASN A 149 2.42 -6.88 6.84
N VAL A 150 1.68 -6.42 5.82
CA VAL A 150 1.28 -5.01 5.69
C VAL A 150 0.55 -4.46 6.91
N LYS A 151 -0.27 -5.29 7.57
CA LYS A 151 -0.98 -4.90 8.79
C LYS A 151 -0.02 -4.61 9.94
N GLN A 152 1.08 -5.34 10.05
CA GLN A 152 2.09 -5.07 11.08
C GLN A 152 2.86 -3.78 10.80
N HIS A 153 3.07 -3.47 9.51
CA HIS A 153 3.85 -2.31 9.09
C HIS A 153 3.05 -1.00 9.06
N LEU A 154 1.78 -1.06 8.65
CA LEU A 154 1.00 0.12 8.26
C LEU A 154 -0.27 0.35 9.10
N SER A 155 -0.52 -0.45 10.15
CA SER A 155 -1.64 -0.15 11.06
C SER A 155 -1.37 1.12 11.86
N VAL A 156 -2.39 1.96 11.98
CA VAL A 156 -2.39 3.16 12.81
C VAL A 156 -3.23 2.88 14.06
N LEU A 157 -2.84 3.46 15.19
CA LEU A 157 -3.61 3.33 16.42
C LEU A 157 -5.01 3.93 16.22
N ASP A 158 -6.03 3.25 16.72
CA ASP A 158 -7.44 3.67 16.66
C ASP A 158 -8.08 3.65 15.25
N ASP A 159 -7.36 3.20 14.23
CA ASP A 159 -7.87 2.94 12.87
C ASP A 159 -7.91 1.44 12.58
N ASP A 160 -8.78 1.04 11.63
CA ASP A 160 -8.82 -0.33 11.14
C ASP A 160 -7.51 -0.70 10.42
N PRO A 161 -6.97 -1.92 10.61
CA PRO A 161 -5.80 -2.37 9.88
C PRO A 161 -6.01 -2.30 8.37
N PRO A 162 -5.00 -1.88 7.59
CA PRO A 162 -5.14 -1.77 6.15
C PRO A 162 -5.43 -3.12 5.51
N ASP A 163 -6.43 -3.15 4.63
CA ASP A 163 -6.72 -4.29 3.74
C ASP A 163 -6.37 -3.91 2.30
N ILE A 164 -5.21 -4.39 1.84
CA ILE A 164 -4.73 -4.20 0.47
C ILE A 164 -5.19 -5.31 -0.47
N GLN A 165 -6.02 -6.24 0.00
CA GLN A 165 -6.53 -7.38 -0.77
C GLN A 165 -5.41 -8.21 -1.43
N PHE A 166 -4.28 -8.37 -0.75
CA PHE A 166 -3.11 -9.06 -1.30
C PHE A 166 -3.41 -10.54 -1.57
N GLN A 167 -3.21 -10.97 -2.82
CA GLN A 167 -3.42 -12.34 -3.28
C GLN A 167 -2.08 -12.95 -3.75
N PRO A 168 -1.40 -13.76 -2.93
CA PRO A 168 -0.15 -14.40 -3.32
C PRO A 168 -0.45 -15.62 -4.20
N GLN A 169 -0.84 -15.41 -5.46
CA GLN A 169 -1.14 -16.51 -6.41
C GLN A 169 0.04 -16.91 -7.30
N GLY A 170 1.12 -16.12 -7.25
CA GLY A 170 2.34 -16.34 -8.02
C GLY A 170 2.23 -15.96 -9.50
N TYR A 171 3.36 -15.96 -10.19
CA TYR A 171 3.50 -15.69 -11.62
C TYR A 171 3.88 -16.97 -12.37
N LEU A 172 3.42 -17.09 -13.62
CA LEU A 172 3.84 -18.15 -14.54
C LEU A 172 4.48 -17.52 -15.78
N PHE A 173 5.77 -17.78 -15.97
CA PHE A 173 6.48 -17.48 -17.20
C PHE A 173 6.61 -18.75 -18.04
N LEU A 174 6.47 -18.61 -19.35
CA LEU A 174 6.52 -19.72 -20.29
C LEU A 174 7.62 -19.44 -21.31
N ALA A 175 8.46 -20.44 -21.57
CA ALA A 175 9.54 -20.39 -22.54
C ALA A 175 9.30 -21.43 -23.63
N SER A 176 9.47 -21.00 -24.89
CA SER A 176 9.79 -21.90 -25.99
C SER A 176 11.24 -22.38 -25.86
N GLU A 177 11.65 -23.29 -26.73
CA GLU A 177 13.03 -23.83 -26.79
C GLU A 177 14.11 -22.74 -26.70
N ALA A 178 13.95 -21.64 -27.45
CA ALA A 178 14.91 -20.52 -27.47
C ALA A 178 15.08 -19.80 -26.12
N GLY A 179 14.10 -19.87 -25.22
CA GLY A 179 14.11 -19.19 -23.92
C GLY A 179 14.54 -20.07 -22.75
N VAL A 180 14.73 -21.37 -22.97
CA VAL A 180 14.97 -22.36 -21.90
C VAL A 180 16.25 -22.06 -21.13
N ASP A 181 17.36 -21.82 -21.84
CA ASP A 181 18.66 -21.58 -21.19
C ASP A 181 18.62 -20.36 -20.28
N GLN A 182 17.97 -19.28 -20.72
CA GLN A 182 17.83 -18.06 -19.92
C GLN A 182 16.90 -18.27 -18.71
N MET A 183 15.83 -19.04 -18.88
CA MET A 183 14.94 -19.42 -17.78
C MET A 183 15.68 -20.25 -16.72
N ILE A 184 16.50 -21.23 -17.13
CA ILE A 184 17.30 -22.05 -16.21
C ILE A 184 18.35 -21.22 -15.46
N LYS A 185 19.05 -20.32 -16.16
CA LYS A 185 20.01 -19.39 -15.53
C LYS A 185 19.34 -18.50 -14.50
N SER A 186 18.20 -17.91 -14.85
CA SER A 186 17.44 -17.04 -13.94
C SER A 186 16.90 -17.83 -12.75
N HIS A 187 16.42 -19.05 -12.97
CA HIS A 187 15.94 -19.95 -11.90
C HIS A 187 17.03 -20.29 -10.89
N LYS A 188 18.26 -20.49 -11.35
CA LYS A 188 19.40 -20.75 -10.45
C LYS A 188 19.61 -19.59 -9.48
N ILE A 189 19.69 -18.35 -9.98
CA ILE A 189 19.84 -17.14 -9.16
C ILE A 189 18.68 -17.00 -8.18
N GLN A 190 17.45 -17.17 -8.68
CA GLN A 190 16.24 -17.11 -7.86
C GLN A 190 16.26 -18.13 -6.70
N ARG A 191 16.69 -19.36 -6.97
CA ARG A 191 16.81 -20.41 -5.95
C ARG A 191 17.91 -20.16 -4.94
N GLU A 192 19.05 -19.62 -5.37
CA GLU A 192 20.16 -19.22 -4.48
C GLU A 192 19.73 -18.12 -3.49
N LEU A 193 18.73 -17.31 -3.87
CA LEU A 193 18.11 -16.29 -3.01
C LEU A 193 16.84 -16.76 -2.29
N ASP A 194 16.61 -18.07 -2.20
CA ASP A 194 15.47 -18.69 -1.53
C ASP A 194 14.07 -18.40 -2.10
N ALA A 195 13.98 -17.79 -3.29
CA ALA A 195 12.71 -17.57 -3.96
C ALA A 195 12.05 -18.92 -4.31
N LYS A 196 10.76 -19.04 -4.00
CA LYS A 196 9.99 -20.29 -4.14
C LYS A 196 9.47 -20.45 -5.55
N ILE A 197 10.35 -20.85 -6.47
CA ILE A 197 10.04 -20.96 -7.91
C ILE A 197 10.28 -22.40 -8.39
N GLU A 198 9.28 -22.96 -9.05
CA GLU A 198 9.30 -24.29 -9.67
C GLU A 198 9.50 -24.17 -11.18
N LEU A 199 10.30 -25.07 -11.75
CA LEU A 199 10.33 -25.28 -13.20
C LEU A 199 9.39 -26.44 -13.55
N LEU A 200 8.46 -26.19 -14.47
CA LEU A 200 7.41 -27.12 -14.86
C LEU A 200 7.56 -27.48 -16.35
N LYS A 201 7.66 -28.77 -16.64
CA LYS A 201 7.56 -29.29 -18.00
C LYS A 201 6.12 -29.25 -18.51
N PRO A 202 5.87 -29.31 -19.83
CA PRO A 202 4.53 -29.23 -20.43
C PRO A 202 3.50 -30.17 -19.79
N VAL A 203 3.90 -31.40 -19.47
CA VAL A 203 3.02 -32.38 -18.79
C VAL A 203 2.55 -31.85 -17.43
N HIS A 204 3.45 -31.29 -16.62
CA HIS A 204 3.11 -30.73 -15.30
C HIS A 204 2.31 -29.41 -15.42
N LEU A 205 2.58 -28.61 -16.46
CA LEU A 205 1.78 -27.41 -16.76
C LEU A 205 0.34 -27.77 -17.08
N ASN A 206 0.11 -28.77 -17.93
CA ASN A 206 -1.24 -29.20 -18.29
C ASN A 206 -1.99 -29.82 -17.09
N GLN A 207 -1.29 -30.53 -16.20
CA GLN A 207 -1.89 -31.04 -14.95
C GLN A 207 -2.29 -29.91 -13.98
N LYS A 208 -1.42 -28.91 -13.81
CA LYS A 208 -1.64 -27.81 -12.86
C LYS A 208 -2.58 -26.73 -13.41
N PHE A 209 -2.53 -26.50 -14.72
CA PHE A 209 -3.29 -25.50 -15.45
C PHE A 209 -3.97 -26.15 -16.68
N PRO A 210 -5.04 -26.97 -16.48
CA PRO A 210 -5.69 -27.69 -17.59
C PRO A 210 -6.31 -26.79 -18.67
N TRP A 211 -6.46 -25.50 -18.38
CA TRP A 211 -6.95 -24.47 -19.30
C TRP A 211 -5.84 -23.88 -20.20
N LEU A 212 -4.57 -24.17 -19.93
CA LEU A 212 -3.43 -23.65 -20.68
C LEU A 212 -3.10 -24.55 -21.87
N ASN A 213 -3.06 -24.00 -23.09
CA ASN A 213 -2.47 -24.72 -24.22
C ASN A 213 -0.94 -24.75 -24.04
N VAL A 214 -0.37 -25.96 -24.00
CA VAL A 214 1.06 -26.19 -23.81
C VAL A 214 1.84 -26.36 -25.13
N ASP A 215 1.18 -26.25 -26.28
CA ASP A 215 1.82 -26.34 -27.60
C ASP A 215 2.91 -25.26 -27.76
N GLY A 216 4.10 -25.69 -28.17
CA GLY A 216 5.26 -24.79 -28.39
C GLY A 216 5.91 -24.27 -27.10
N ILE A 217 5.49 -24.73 -25.92
CA ILE A 217 6.11 -24.45 -24.64
C ILE A 217 7.05 -25.60 -24.29
N GLU A 218 8.29 -25.27 -23.94
CA GLU A 218 9.32 -26.25 -23.54
C GLU A 218 9.54 -26.25 -22.02
N LEU A 219 9.31 -25.10 -21.37
CA LEU A 219 9.48 -24.95 -19.94
C LEU A 219 8.61 -23.81 -19.37
N GLY A 220 8.02 -24.04 -18.21
CA GLY A 220 7.38 -23.01 -17.41
C GLY A 220 8.16 -22.74 -16.14
N SER A 221 8.15 -21.49 -15.68
CA SER A 221 8.68 -21.07 -14.38
C SER A 221 7.53 -20.50 -13.56
N TYR A 222 7.21 -21.11 -12.44
CA TYR A 222 6.05 -20.78 -11.62
C TYR A 222 6.45 -20.41 -10.19
N GLU A 223 6.05 -19.24 -9.73
CA GLU A 223 6.19 -18.84 -8.32
C GLU A 223 5.14 -19.57 -7.47
N VAL A 224 5.59 -20.36 -6.51
CA VAL A 224 4.74 -21.14 -5.62
C VAL A 224 4.33 -20.27 -4.44
N SER A 225 3.03 -20.15 -4.22
CA SER A 225 2.52 -19.54 -3.02
C SER A 225 2.68 -20.49 -1.84
N THR A 226 3.63 -20.18 -0.94
CA THR A 226 3.65 -20.83 0.37
C THR A 226 2.53 -20.20 1.21
N SER A 227 1.49 -20.97 1.48
CA SER A 227 0.36 -20.62 2.36
C SER A 227 0.75 -20.53 3.84
N SER A 228 2.01 -20.22 4.16
CA SER A 228 2.58 -20.24 5.51
C SER A 228 2.35 -18.94 6.30
N GLY A 229 1.60 -17.98 5.76
CA GLY A 229 1.01 -16.89 6.55
C GLY A 229 -0.44 -17.24 6.89
N ASN A 230 -0.95 -16.81 8.05
CA ASN A 230 -2.36 -16.94 8.44
C ASN A 230 -3.29 -16.24 7.43
N ILE A 231 -3.54 -16.88 6.30
CA ILE A 231 -4.54 -16.49 5.32
C ILE A 231 -5.84 -17.10 5.82
N VAL A 232 -6.77 -16.24 6.23
CA VAL A 232 -8.16 -16.62 6.42
C VAL A 232 -8.61 -17.28 5.13
N LYS A 233 -8.88 -18.59 5.16
CA LYS A 233 -9.38 -19.34 4.01
C LYS A 233 -10.65 -18.65 3.53
N SER A 234 -10.60 -18.06 2.34
CA SER A 234 -11.80 -17.69 1.60
C SER A 234 -12.61 -18.96 1.34
N GLU A 235 -13.84 -19.04 1.87
CA GLU A 235 -14.76 -20.18 1.68
C GLU A 235 -15.23 -20.35 0.23
N LYS A 236 -14.93 -19.38 -0.65
CA LYS A 236 -15.21 -19.49 -2.09
C LYS A 236 -13.93 -19.85 -2.85
N PRO A 237 -13.98 -20.83 -3.78
CA PRO A 237 -12.88 -21.06 -4.71
C PRO A 237 -12.69 -19.80 -5.56
N GLN A 238 -11.62 -19.05 -5.27
CA GLN A 238 -11.22 -17.89 -6.06
C GLN A 238 -10.52 -18.42 -7.32
N PRO A 239 -10.84 -17.90 -8.52
CA PRO A 239 -10.14 -18.31 -9.73
C PRO A 239 -8.64 -18.04 -9.55
N LEU A 240 -7.80 -19.02 -9.91
CA LEU A 240 -6.35 -18.86 -9.90
C LEU A 240 -6.00 -17.81 -10.96
N ALA A 241 -5.77 -16.57 -10.54
CA ALA A 241 -5.29 -15.51 -11.42
C ALA A 241 -3.80 -15.73 -11.67
N VAL A 242 -3.49 -16.61 -12.62
CA VAL A 242 -2.12 -16.79 -13.12
C VAL A 242 -1.87 -15.70 -14.15
N ILE A 243 -1.02 -14.73 -13.81
CA ILE A 243 -0.57 -13.75 -14.79
C ILE A 243 0.45 -14.45 -15.70
N VAL A 244 0.00 -14.81 -16.91
CA VAL A 244 0.85 -15.39 -17.96
C VAL A 244 1.49 -14.25 -18.73
N SER A 245 2.80 -14.06 -18.56
CA SER A 245 3.56 -13.10 -19.36
C SER A 245 4.29 -13.81 -20.49
N LYS A 246 4.02 -13.41 -21.73
CA LYS A 246 4.67 -13.92 -22.96
C LYS A 246 6.00 -13.20 -23.27
N HIS A 247 6.54 -12.39 -22.36
CA HIS A 247 7.76 -11.64 -22.66
C HIS A 247 8.99 -12.55 -22.61
N LEU A 248 9.72 -12.58 -23.74
CA LEU A 248 11.08 -13.11 -23.85
C LEU A 248 11.93 -12.49 -22.74
N LEU A 249 12.68 -13.33 -22.02
CA LEU A 249 13.51 -12.99 -20.85
C LEU A 249 14.73 -12.10 -21.20
N SER A 250 14.52 -10.98 -21.89
CA SER A 250 15.55 -9.97 -22.16
C SER A 250 15.35 -8.74 -21.28
N GLU A 251 15.78 -8.86 -20.01
CA GLU A 251 16.18 -7.75 -19.13
C GLU A 251 17.46 -8.17 -18.40
#